data_AF-A0A7S0W2T0-F1
#
_entry.id   AF-A0A7S0W2T0-F1
#
_cell.length_a   1.000
_cell.length_b   1.000
_cell.length_c   1.000
_cell.angle_alpha   90.00
_cell.angle_beta   90.00
_cell.angle_gamma   90.00
#
_symmetry.space_group_name_H-M   'P 1'
#
loop_
_entity.id
_entity.type
_entity.pdbx_description
1 polymer ?
#
loop_
_entity_poly.entity_id
_entity_poly.type
_entity_poly.pdbx_seq_one_letter_code
_entity_poly.pdbx_strand_id
1 'polypeptide(L)'
;GGRDWSGLAGSVLCDACYNQFMKKGTLERGKPGTLVRGAARSGLKMRCTYPGCERPDESRHFYPIDGEKKAGGRDWSGLAGSVLCDTCYHQFLRTGTLVRGA
;
A
#
# COMPACT_ATOMS: atom_id res chain seq x y z
N GLY A 1 -3.99 13.39 -37.67
CA GLY A 1 -3.07 12.65 -36.79
C GLY A 1 -3.88 11.79 -35.84
N GLY A 2 -4.05 10.51 -36.17
CA GLY A 2 -4.76 9.55 -35.33
C GLY A 2 -3.79 8.92 -34.33
N ARG A 3 -4.12 8.96 -33.04
CA ARG A 3 -3.42 8.17 -32.02
C ARG A 3 -3.92 6.73 -32.10
N ASP A 4 -3.02 5.77 -31.97
CA ASP A 4 -3.36 4.35 -32.07
C ASP A 4 -4.04 3.88 -30.77
N TRP A 5 -5.33 3.58 -30.87
CA TRP A 5 -6.15 3.07 -29.75
C TRP A 5 -6.30 1.54 -29.81
N SER A 6 -5.63 0.89 -30.75
CA SER A 6 -5.78 -0.55 -31.03
C SER A 6 -5.50 -1.41 -29.79
N GLY A 7 -4.55 -0.99 -28.94
CA GLY A 7 -4.23 -1.66 -27.67
C GLY A 7 -5.20 -1.40 -26.52
N LEU A 8 -6.19 -0.51 -26.68
CA LEU A 8 -7.13 -0.06 -25.63
C LEU A 8 -8.60 -0.27 -26.01
N ALA A 9 -8.88 -0.87 -27.18
CA ALA A 9 -10.23 -1.16 -27.61
C ALA A 9 -10.95 -2.08 -26.61
N GLY A 10 -12.06 -1.60 -26.04
CA GLY A 10 -12.84 -2.32 -25.01
C GLY A 10 -12.36 -2.11 -23.56
N SER A 11 -11.29 -1.34 -23.33
CA SER A 11 -10.81 -1.05 -21.98
C SER A 11 -11.39 0.26 -21.43
N VAL A 12 -11.93 0.22 -20.21
CA VAL A 12 -12.34 1.44 -19.49
C VAL A 12 -11.17 1.97 -18.69
N LEU A 13 -10.64 3.13 -19.09
CA LEU A 13 -9.59 3.82 -18.36
C LEU A 13 -10.20 4.66 -17.24
N CYS A 14 -9.52 4.74 -16.09
CA CYS A 14 -9.83 5.78 -15.11
C CYS A 14 -9.33 7.15 -15.62
N ASP A 15 -9.89 8.24 -15.11
CA ASP A 15 -9.59 9.62 -15.54
C ASP A 15 -8.08 9.92 -15.63
N ALA A 16 -7.31 9.52 -14.62
CA ALA A 16 -5.86 9.73 -14.60
C ALA A 16 -5.12 9.03 -15.76
N CYS A 17 -5.54 7.81 -16.12
CA CYS A 17 -4.94 7.04 -17.22
C CYS A 17 -5.39 7.61 -18.56
N TYR A 18 -6.67 8.01 -18.70
CA TYR A 18 -7.14 8.69 -19.90
C TYR A 18 -6.34 9.97 -20.17
N ASN A 19 -6.16 10.80 -19.16
CA ASN A 19 -5.38 12.04 -19.26
C ASN A 19 -3.91 11.78 -19.58
N GLN A 20 -3.31 10.72 -19.03
CA GLN A 20 -1.94 10.32 -19.35
C GLN A 20 -1.79 9.90 -20.80
N PHE A 21 -2.70 9.04 -21.30
CA PHE A 21 -2.70 8.60 -22.68
C PHE A 21 -2.94 9.76 -23.65
N MET A 22 -3.84 10.68 -23.29
CA MET A 22 -4.10 11.90 -24.07
C MET A 22 -2.88 12.83 -24.13
N LYS A 23 -2.02 12.84 -23.11
CA LYS A 23 -0.79 13.65 -23.09
C LYS A 23 0.40 12.98 -23.77
N LYS A 24 0.59 11.68 -23.57
CA LYS A 24 1.82 10.95 -23.98
C LYS A 24 1.63 10.00 -25.15
N GLY A 25 0.39 9.63 -25.47
CA GLY A 25 0.08 8.64 -26.51
C GLY A 25 0.38 7.19 -26.11
N THR A 26 0.90 6.94 -24.91
CA THR A 26 1.21 5.60 -24.40
C THR A 26 0.85 5.48 -22.92
N LEU A 27 0.40 4.29 -22.53
CA LEU A 27 0.27 3.88 -21.12
C LEU A 27 1.41 2.90 -20.84
N GLU A 28 2.60 3.41 -20.58
CA GLU A 28 3.71 2.56 -20.18
C GLU A 28 3.41 1.95 -18.80
N ARG A 29 3.22 0.63 -18.79
CA ARG A 29 3.17 -0.17 -17.57
C ARG A 29 4.56 -0.08 -16.94
N GLY A 30 4.69 0.76 -15.91
CA GLY A 30 5.97 0.98 -15.22
C GLY A 30 6.67 -0.34 -14.91
N LYS A 31 7.99 -0.38 -15.15
CA LYS A 31 8.86 -1.55 -14.98
C LYS A 31 8.50 -2.35 -13.71
N PRO A 32 8.52 -3.69 -13.76
CA PRO A 32 8.47 -4.51 -12.55
C PRO A 32 9.76 -4.25 -11.76
N GLY A 33 9.71 -3.34 -10.79
CA GLY A 33 10.89 -2.97 -9.99
C GLY A 33 10.86 -1.57 -9.42
N THR A 34 10.06 -0.65 -9.98
CA THR A 34 9.83 0.66 -9.36
C THR A 34 8.53 0.58 -8.57
N LEU A 35 8.63 0.08 -7.34
CA LEU A 35 7.60 0.18 -6.30
C LEU A 35 7.37 1.66 -5.94
N VAL A 36 6.75 2.42 -6.85
CA VAL A 36 6.30 3.78 -6.57
C VAL A 36 4.78 3.76 -6.52
N ARG A 37 4.27 3.73 -5.29
CA ARG A 37 2.94 4.25 -4.88
C ARG A 37 1.79 3.82 -5.80
N GLY A 38 1.53 2.52 -5.89
CA GLY A 38 0.38 2.02 -6.65
C GLY A 38 -0.02 0.58 -6.42
N ALA A 39 0.65 -0.16 -5.53
CA ALA A 39 0.21 -1.50 -5.15
C ALA A 39 -0.92 -1.42 -4.12
N ALA A 40 -2.14 -1.06 -4.57
CA ALA A 40 -3.39 -1.42 -3.89
C ALA A 40 -4.61 -1.00 -4.74
N ARG A 41 -4.84 -1.66 -5.88
CA ARG A 41 -6.22 -1.85 -6.37
C ARG A 41 -6.54 -3.30 -6.71
N SER A 42 -5.78 -4.25 -6.17
CA SER A 42 -6.34 -5.56 -5.86
C SER A 42 -7.03 -5.42 -4.51
N GLY A 43 -8.30 -5.79 -4.42
CA GLY A 43 -9.09 -5.85 -3.18
C GLY A 43 -8.58 -6.87 -2.17
N LEU A 44 -7.27 -6.98 -1.99
CA LEU A 44 -6.64 -7.58 -0.83
C LEU A 44 -7.03 -6.71 0.35
N LYS A 45 -8.00 -7.17 1.14
CA LYS A 45 -8.27 -6.63 2.47
C LYS A 45 -6.94 -6.65 3.22
N MET A 46 -6.32 -5.48 3.35
CA MET A 46 -5.15 -5.31 4.19
C MET A 46 -5.61 -5.67 5.60
N ARG A 47 -4.93 -6.62 6.24
CA ARG A 47 -5.20 -7.06 7.61
C ARG A 47 -3.97 -6.81 8.46
N CYS A 48 -4.19 -6.53 9.73
CA CYS A 48 -3.11 -6.52 10.70
C CYS A 48 -2.49 -7.93 10.75
N THR A 49 -1.19 -8.03 10.54
CA THR A 49 -0.43 -9.28 10.64
C THR A 49 0.09 -9.52 12.05
N TYR A 50 -0.08 -8.56 12.96
CA TYR A 50 0.29 -8.75 14.35
C TYR A 50 -0.62 -9.80 15.00
N PRO A 51 -0.06 -10.92 15.52
CA PRO A 51 -0.85 -12.04 16.03
C PRO A 51 -1.62 -11.72 17.31
N GLY A 52 -1.29 -10.63 18.02
CA GLY A 52 -2.00 -10.17 19.21
C GLY A 52 -3.07 -9.10 18.93
N CYS A 53 -3.39 -8.84 17.65
CA CYS A 53 -4.42 -7.88 17.29
C CYS A 53 -5.80 -8.52 17.41
N GLU A 54 -6.66 -8.00 18.27
CA GLU A 54 -8.03 -8.50 18.45
C GLU A 54 -8.92 -8.25 17.22
N ARG A 55 -8.62 -7.18 16.47
CA ARG A 55 -9.43 -6.74 15.33
C ARG A 55 -8.54 -6.48 14.10
N PRO A 56 -7.98 -7.55 13.50
CA PRO A 56 -7.00 -7.40 12.43
C PRO A 56 -7.62 -6.86 11.13
N ASP A 57 -8.90 -7.07 10.89
CA ASP A 57 -9.60 -6.63 9.68
C ASP A 57 -10.33 -5.29 9.84
N GLU A 58 -10.48 -4.79 11.08
CA GLU A 58 -11.25 -3.59 11.38
C GLU A 58 -10.34 -2.41 11.70
N SER A 59 -9.80 -1.82 10.64
CA SER A 59 -9.02 -0.58 10.74
C SER A 59 -9.35 0.36 9.60
N ARG A 60 -9.40 1.66 9.91
CA ARG A 60 -9.52 2.72 8.90
C ARG A 60 -8.27 2.83 8.02
N HIS A 61 -7.13 2.34 8.51
CA HIS A 61 -5.84 2.44 7.83
C HIS A 61 -4.92 1.28 8.21
N PHE A 62 -4.07 0.87 7.26
CA PHE A 62 -3.09 -0.19 7.45
C PHE A 62 -1.72 0.31 7.03
N TYR A 63 -0.75 0.16 7.94
CA TYR A 63 0.62 0.64 7.78
C TYR A 63 1.55 -0.54 7.50
N PRO A 64 2.07 -0.67 6.26
CA PRO A 64 3.17 -1.58 6.01
C PRO A 64 4.43 -1.09 6.73
N ILE A 65 5.20 -2.06 7.22
CA ILE A 65 6.47 -1.84 7.93
C ILE A 65 7.58 -2.45 7.08
N ASP A 66 8.33 -1.60 6.39
CA ASP A 66 9.36 -2.05 5.43
C ASP A 66 10.76 -2.24 6.05
N GLY A 67 10.85 -2.45 7.38
CA GLY A 67 12.12 -2.72 8.10
C GLY A 67 13.09 -1.54 8.19
N GLU A 68 13.12 -0.66 7.20
CA GLU A 68 13.88 0.60 7.19
C GLU A 68 13.16 1.73 7.94
N LYS A 69 11.95 1.45 8.44
CA LYS A 69 11.12 2.46 9.10
C LYS A 69 11.77 2.87 10.42
N LYS A 70 12.09 4.16 10.57
CA LYS A 70 12.64 4.77 11.81
C LYS A 70 11.64 5.75 12.46
N ALA A 71 10.34 5.53 12.25
CA ALA A 71 9.31 6.39 12.81
C ALA A 71 9.36 6.35 14.35
N GLY A 72 9.35 7.52 14.98
CA GLY A 72 9.37 7.65 16.45
C GLY A 72 10.68 7.24 17.12
N GLY A 73 11.79 7.12 16.39
CA GLY A 73 13.09 6.72 16.97
C GLY A 73 13.12 5.30 17.53
N ARG A 74 12.19 4.45 17.10
CA ARG A 74 12.10 3.04 17.48
C ARG A 74 12.67 2.14 16.40
N ASP A 75 13.13 0.96 16.82
CA ASP A 75 13.51 -0.10 15.91
C ASP A 75 12.27 -0.86 15.46
N TRP A 76 12.01 -0.85 14.15
CA TRP A 76 10.91 -1.58 13.53
C TRP A 76 11.41 -2.84 12.81
N SER A 77 12.69 -3.18 12.95
CA SER A 77 13.34 -4.28 12.23
C SER A 77 12.67 -5.62 12.54
N GLY A 78 12.26 -5.82 13.80
CA GLY A 78 11.50 -7.02 14.21
C GLY A 78 10.07 -7.11 13.65
N LEU A 79 9.57 -6.03 13.05
CA LEU A 79 8.26 -5.94 12.41
C LEU A 79 8.37 -5.76 10.89
N ALA A 80 9.57 -5.87 10.32
CA ALA A 80 9.79 -5.77 8.89
C ALA A 80 8.96 -6.82 8.12
N GLY A 81 8.28 -6.38 7.05
CA GLY A 81 7.35 -7.21 6.29
C GLY A 81 5.97 -7.39 6.93
N SER A 82 5.72 -6.82 8.12
CA SER A 82 4.41 -6.84 8.76
C SER A 82 3.54 -5.66 8.32
N VAL A 83 2.23 -5.84 8.43
CA VAL A 83 1.23 -4.78 8.27
C VAL A 83 0.54 -4.56 9.61
N LEU A 84 0.55 -3.32 10.10
CA LEU A 84 -0.12 -2.97 11.35
C LEU A 84 -1.39 -2.16 11.07
N CYS A 85 -2.45 -2.41 11.83
CA CYS A 85 -3.59 -1.49 11.88
C CYS A 85 -3.20 -0.16 12.55
N ASP A 86 -4.08 0.83 12.45
CA ASP A 86 -3.90 2.17 13.03
C ASP A 86 -3.60 2.09 14.54
N THR A 87 -4.36 1.26 15.27
CA THR A 87 -4.18 1.05 16.71
C THR A 87 -2.81 0.45 17.05
N CYS A 88 -2.43 -0.67 16.42
CA CYS A 88 -1.14 -1.33 16.69
C CYS A 88 0.03 -0.42 16.27
N TYR A 89 -0.07 0.25 15.13
CA TYR A 89 0.97 1.18 14.69
C TYR A 89 1.19 2.30 15.72
N HIS A 90 0.13 2.93 16.20
CA HIS A 90 0.23 3.98 17.21
C HIS A 90 0.68 3.46 18.58
N GLN A 91 0.28 2.24 18.96
CA GLN A 91 0.75 1.60 20.20
C GLN A 91 2.26 1.41 20.18
N PHE A 92 2.80 0.80 19.12
CA PHE A 92 4.24 0.61 18.98
C PHE A 92 4.99 1.93 18.86
N LEU A 93 4.42 2.92 18.16
CA LEU A 93 5.01 4.25 18.06
C LEU A 93 5.15 4.93 19.44
N ARG A 94 4.17 4.75 20.33
CA ARG A 94 4.17 5.36 21.67
C ARG A 94 4.99 4.59 22.69
N THR A 95 4.84 3.28 22.73
CA THR A 95 5.38 2.43 23.81
C THR A 95 6.63 1.67 23.40
N GLY A 96 6.88 1.52 22.09
CA GLY A 96 7.93 0.65 21.55
C GLY A 96 7.61 -0.83 21.66
N THR A 97 6.41 -1.21 22.11
CA THR A 97 6.00 -2.61 22.27
C THR A 97 4.57 -2.81 21.77
N LEU A 98 4.32 -3.97 21.17
CA LEU A 98 2.97 -4.45 20.88
C LEU A 98 2.64 -5.46 21.97
N VAL A 99 1.76 -5.09 22.89
CA VAL A 99 1.27 -5.99 23.92
C VAL A 99 0.09 -6.77 23.35
N ARG A 100 0.05 -8.09 23.57
CA ARG A 100 -1.12 -8.92 23.23
C ARG A 100 -2.32 -8.39 24.02
N GLY A 101 -3.41 -8.04 23.33
CA GLY A 101 -4.70 -7.89 23.99
C GLY A 101 -5.05 -9.20 24.67
N ALA A 102 -5.36 -9.14 25.97
CA ALA A 102 -5.77 -10.27 26.80
C ALA A 102 -7.28 -10.45 26.74
#